data_AF-A0A661PQU1-F1
#
_entry.id   AF-A0A661PQU1-F1
#
_cell.length_a   1.000
_cell.length_b   1.000
_cell.length_c   1.000
_cell.angle_alpha   90.00
_cell.angle_beta   90.00
_cell.angle_gamma   90.00
#
_symmetry.space_group_name_H-M   'P 1'
#
loop_
_entity.id
_entity.type
_entity.pdbx_description
1 polymer ?
#
loop_
_entity_poly.entity_id
_entity_poly.type
_entity_poly.pdbx_seq_one_letter_code
_entity_poly.pdbx_strand_id
1 'polypeptide(L)'
;VMELSGNLWERCVTIGNVSGRAFLGTHGDGILEAASGYEGNATNADWPGYVNGQGVSGAGGSGFRGGSWLETVAGKMSVSDRSEAALTSTARASDTGGRCVRTAP
;
A
#
# COMPACT_ATOMS: atom_id res chain seq x y z
N VAL A 1 0.97 18.45 3.74
CA VAL A 1 0.17 17.27 3.35
C VAL A 1 -1.20 17.40 4.01
N MET A 2 -2.28 17.09 3.30
CA MET A 2 -3.68 17.19 3.78
C MET A 2 -4.34 15.81 3.78
N GLU A 3 -5.40 15.63 4.58
CA GLU A 3 -6.18 14.39 4.69
C GLU A 3 -5.35 13.15 5.10
N LEU A 4 -4.65 13.21 6.24
CA LEU A 4 -3.92 12.07 6.83
C LEU A 4 -4.67 11.40 8.00
N SER A 5 -5.90 11.83 8.28
CA SER A 5 -6.66 11.53 9.50
C SER A 5 -8.16 11.48 9.16
N GLY A 6 -8.54 10.58 8.25
CA GLY A 6 -9.89 10.43 7.73
C GLY A 6 -9.89 10.31 6.19
N ASN A 7 -11.07 10.50 5.60
CA ASN A 7 -11.35 10.31 4.18
C ASN A 7 -11.14 8.85 3.72
N LEU A 8 -9.92 8.37 3.53
CA LEU A 8 -9.66 7.00 3.09
C LEU A 8 -8.55 6.34 3.90
N TRP A 9 -8.72 5.06 4.19
CA TRP A 9 -7.63 4.20 4.63
C TRP A 9 -6.57 4.13 3.52
N GLU A 10 -5.38 4.65 3.78
CA GLU A 10 -4.29 4.68 2.79
C GLU A 10 -3.39 3.46 2.96
N ARG A 11 -3.15 2.72 1.87
CA ARG A 11 -2.18 1.62 1.84
C ARG A 11 -0.76 2.15 2.01
N CYS A 12 -0.02 1.57 2.94
CA CYS A 12 1.39 1.87 3.20
C CYS A 12 2.22 0.60 3.17
N VAL A 13 3.52 0.74 2.86
CA VAL A 13 4.50 -0.30 3.18
C VAL A 13 4.56 -0.45 4.70
N THR A 14 4.38 -1.67 5.22
CA THR A 14 4.34 -1.91 6.66
C THR A 14 5.62 -2.52 7.20
N ILE A 15 6.02 -2.11 8.40
CA ILE A 15 7.08 -2.80 9.16
C ILE A 15 6.54 -3.99 10.00
N GLY A 16 5.22 -4.16 10.03
CA GLY A 16 4.54 -5.15 10.87
C GLY A 16 4.69 -6.61 10.42
N ASN A 17 5.20 -6.86 9.22
CA ASN A 17 5.49 -8.21 8.72
C ASN A 17 6.82 -8.28 7.96
N VAL A 18 7.28 -9.51 7.71
CA VAL A 18 8.59 -9.76 7.10
C VAL A 18 8.73 -9.17 5.69
N SER A 19 7.68 -9.29 4.86
CA SER A 19 7.70 -8.81 3.49
C SER A 19 7.88 -7.30 3.41
N GLY A 20 7.20 -6.54 4.26
CA GLY A 20 7.30 -5.07 4.23
C GLY A 20 8.59 -4.55 4.85
N ARG A 21 9.20 -5.28 5.79
CA ARG A 21 10.58 -4.99 6.26
C ARG A 21 11.65 -5.32 5.23
N ALA A 22 11.34 -6.14 4.23
CA ALA A 22 12.23 -6.46 3.12
C ALA A 22 12.14 -5.46 1.96
N PHE A 23 11.25 -4.46 2.04
CA PHE A 23 11.14 -3.41 1.03
C PHE A 23 12.43 -2.58 0.96
N LEU A 24 12.97 -2.42 -0.25
CA LEU A 24 14.23 -1.71 -0.50
C LEU A 24 14.00 -0.32 -1.11
N GLY A 25 12.77 -0.01 -1.55
CA GLY A 25 12.46 1.27 -2.18
C GLY A 25 12.98 1.38 -3.60
N THR A 26 13.15 0.25 -4.30
CA THR A 26 13.62 0.29 -5.70
C THR A 26 12.56 0.91 -6.61
N HIS A 27 13.01 1.63 -7.63
CA HIS A 27 12.13 2.27 -8.61
C HIS A 27 11.80 1.32 -9.75
N GLY A 28 10.58 1.42 -10.29
CA GLY A 28 10.20 0.73 -11.51
C GLY A 28 11.05 1.16 -12.71
N ASP A 29 11.10 0.30 -13.72
CA ASP A 29 11.78 0.55 -14.99
C ASP A 29 11.08 1.59 -15.89
N GLY A 30 9.87 2.02 -15.51
CA GLY A 30 9.07 2.99 -16.25
C GLY A 30 8.36 2.42 -17.48
N ILE A 31 8.37 1.10 -17.66
CA ILE A 31 7.72 0.42 -18.77
C ILE A 31 6.32 -0.01 -18.34
N LEU A 32 5.32 0.34 -19.16
CA LEU A 32 3.97 -0.20 -19.02
C LEU A 32 3.90 -1.50 -19.80
N GLU A 33 3.98 -2.63 -19.10
CA GLU A 33 3.79 -3.94 -19.70
C GLU A 33 2.43 -4.01 -20.44
N ALA A 34 2.40 -4.66 -21.60
CA ALA A 34 1.19 -4.79 -22.42
C ALA A 34 0.61 -6.21 -22.39
N ALA A 35 1.24 -7.13 -21.66
CA ALA A 35 0.75 -8.48 -21.46
C ALA A 35 -0.65 -8.48 -20.83
N SER A 36 -1.57 -9.19 -21.49
CA SER A 36 -2.96 -9.24 -21.07
C SER A 36 -3.14 -9.77 -19.65
N GLY A 37 -3.82 -9.00 -18.80
CA GLY A 37 -4.05 -9.34 -17.40
C GLY A 37 -2.91 -8.94 -16.45
N TYR A 38 -1.82 -8.36 -17.00
CA TYR A 38 -0.66 -7.91 -16.26
C TYR A 38 -0.19 -6.52 -16.70
N GLU A 39 -1.07 -5.73 -17.30
CA GLU A 39 -0.72 -4.46 -17.89
C GLU A 39 -0.18 -3.48 -16.83
N GLY A 40 0.99 -2.88 -17.09
CA GLY A 40 1.61 -1.93 -16.18
C GLY A 40 2.09 -2.52 -14.85
N ASN A 41 2.28 -3.83 -14.76
CA ASN A 41 2.75 -4.46 -13.53
C ASN A 41 4.19 -4.10 -13.17
N ALA A 42 4.44 -3.99 -11.86
CA ALA A 42 5.76 -3.72 -11.34
C ALA A 42 6.72 -4.90 -11.59
N THR A 43 7.97 -4.59 -11.90
CA THR A 43 9.05 -5.57 -12.06
C THR A 43 9.90 -5.75 -10.80
N ASN A 44 9.69 -4.90 -9.80
CA ASN A 44 10.47 -4.84 -8.57
C ASN A 44 10.08 -5.92 -7.55
N ALA A 45 10.98 -6.88 -7.32
CA ALA A 45 10.72 -8.00 -6.41
C ALA A 45 10.59 -7.62 -4.92
N ASP A 46 11.08 -6.44 -4.52
CA ASP A 46 10.98 -5.94 -3.15
C ASP A 46 9.64 -5.24 -2.87
N TRP A 47 8.81 -4.97 -3.88
CA TRP A 47 7.54 -4.25 -3.70
C TRP A 47 6.53 -5.10 -2.92
N PRO A 48 5.70 -4.48 -2.04
CA PRO A 48 4.65 -5.21 -1.34
C PRO A 48 3.72 -5.95 -2.28
N GLY A 49 3.49 -7.23 -2.01
CA GLY A 49 2.58 -8.07 -2.79
C GLY A 49 3.16 -8.56 -4.11
N TYR A 50 4.47 -8.38 -4.36
CA TYR A 50 5.10 -8.92 -5.57
C TYR A 50 5.01 -10.45 -5.63
N VAL A 51 4.64 -10.96 -6.79
CA VAL A 51 4.61 -12.37 -7.16
C VAL A 51 5.37 -12.55 -8.46
N ASN A 52 6.34 -13.46 -8.47
CA ASN A 52 7.19 -13.70 -9.63
C ASN A 52 6.37 -14.06 -10.88
N GLY A 53 6.63 -13.37 -11.98
CA GLY A 53 5.91 -13.53 -13.25
C GLY A 53 4.52 -12.88 -13.31
N GLN A 54 4.06 -12.24 -12.22
CA GLN A 54 2.74 -11.62 -12.13
C GLN A 54 2.77 -10.15 -11.66
N GLY A 55 3.93 -9.63 -11.27
CA GLY A 55 4.04 -8.30 -10.67
C GLY A 55 3.36 -8.23 -9.30
N VAL A 56 2.71 -7.09 -8.99
CA VAL A 56 2.04 -6.91 -7.69
C VAL A 56 0.60 -7.39 -7.77
N SER A 57 0.35 -8.61 -7.30
CA SER A 57 -0.99 -9.22 -7.21
C SER A 57 -1.39 -9.58 -5.77
N GLY A 58 -0.45 -9.55 -4.84
CA GLY A 58 -0.65 -9.79 -3.41
C GLY A 58 -0.73 -8.51 -2.59
N ALA A 59 -0.71 -8.69 -1.26
CA ALA A 59 -0.71 -7.59 -0.29
C ALA A 59 0.35 -7.72 0.81
N GLY A 60 1.17 -8.79 0.77
CA GLY A 60 2.22 -9.00 1.76
C GLY A 60 3.16 -7.79 1.82
N GLY A 61 3.47 -7.30 3.01
CA GLY A 61 4.27 -6.08 3.16
C GLY A 61 3.51 -4.77 3.05
N SER A 62 2.18 -4.82 2.95
CA SER A 62 1.32 -3.64 3.06
C SER A 62 0.43 -3.67 4.30
N GLY A 63 -0.13 -2.51 4.64
CA GLY A 63 -1.19 -2.32 5.63
C GLY A 63 -1.83 -0.95 5.48
N PHE A 64 -2.69 -0.55 6.42
CA PHE A 64 -3.50 0.66 6.29
C PHE A 64 -3.22 1.70 7.38
N ARG A 65 -3.33 2.98 7.01
CA ARG A 65 -3.16 4.13 7.90
C ARG A 65 -4.23 5.19 7.65
N GLY A 66 -4.46 6.05 8.64
CA GLY A 66 -5.22 7.29 8.48
C GLY A 66 -6.70 7.23 8.81
N GLY A 67 -7.34 6.05 8.85
CA GLY A 67 -8.80 5.97 8.99
C GLY A 67 -9.54 6.36 7.71
N SER A 68 -10.86 6.16 7.67
CA SER A 68 -11.71 6.50 6.53
C SER A 68 -12.96 7.29 6.93
N TRP A 69 -13.73 7.75 5.93
CA TRP A 69 -15.02 8.42 6.12
C TRP A 69 -16.09 7.54 6.79
N LEU A 70 -15.86 6.22 6.90
CA LEU A 70 -16.75 5.27 7.60
C LEU A 70 -16.41 5.12 9.09
N GLU A 71 -15.26 5.65 9.54
CA GLU A 71 -14.79 5.44 10.90
C GLU A 71 -15.63 6.24 11.91
N THR A 72 -16.27 5.50 12.83
CA THR A 72 -17.03 6.09 13.96
C THR A 72 -16.21 6.09 15.26
N VAL A 73 -15.09 5.36 15.29
CA VAL A 73 -14.18 5.30 16.44
C VAL A 73 -13.13 6.39 16.28
N ALA A 74 -13.21 7.46 17.08
CA ALA A 74 -12.30 8.61 17.00
C ALA A 74 -10.80 8.22 17.05
N GLY A 75 -10.46 7.12 17.74
CA GLY A 75 -9.10 6.60 17.79
C GLY A 75 -8.53 6.19 16.43
N LYS A 76 -9.35 5.65 15.52
CA LYS A 76 -8.89 5.12 14.21
C LYS A 76 -8.43 6.21 13.25
N MET A 77 -8.96 7.43 13.39
CA MET A 77 -8.53 8.59 12.61
C MET A 77 -7.26 9.24 13.19
N SER A 78 -6.83 8.87 14.40
CA SER A 78 -5.59 9.42 14.96
C SER A 78 -4.39 9.04 14.09
N VAL A 79 -3.54 10.00 13.74
CA VAL A 79 -2.32 9.76 12.93
C VAL A 79 -1.39 8.71 13.58
N SER A 80 -1.47 8.55 14.91
CA SER A 80 -0.73 7.55 15.68
C SER A 80 -1.40 6.19 15.78
N ASP A 81 -2.69 6.04 15.43
CA ASP A 81 -3.35 4.72 15.42
C ASP A 81 -2.52 3.77 14.58
N ARG A 82 -2.41 2.50 14.91
CA ARG A 82 -1.69 1.50 14.09
C ARG A 82 -2.43 0.18 13.99
N SER A 83 -3.69 0.18 14.38
CA SER A 83 -4.50 -1.03 14.55
C SER A 83 -4.58 -1.86 13.25
N GLU A 84 -4.66 -1.19 12.09
CA GLU A 84 -4.66 -1.84 10.76
C GLU A 84 -3.31 -1.77 10.03
N ALA A 85 -2.24 -1.34 10.71
CA ALA A 85 -0.97 -1.06 10.07
C ALA A 85 -0.29 -2.30 9.49
N ALA A 86 -0.66 -3.51 9.93
CA ALA A 86 -0.14 -4.78 9.43
C ALA A 86 -1.22 -5.64 8.74
N LEU A 87 -2.44 -5.13 8.57
CA LEU A 87 -3.53 -5.88 7.95
C LEU A 87 -3.24 -6.10 6.46
N THR A 88 -2.98 -7.36 6.11
CA THR A 88 -2.74 -7.77 4.72
C THR A 88 -4.08 -8.06 4.05
N SER A 89 -4.45 -7.25 3.05
CA SER A 89 -5.69 -7.43 2.29
C SER A 89 -5.47 -7.16 0.81
N THR A 90 -5.94 -8.06 -0.05
CA THR A 90 -6.02 -7.85 -1.52
C THR A 90 -7.38 -7.28 -1.93
N ALA A 91 -8.33 -7.17 -1.00
CA ALA A 91 -9.65 -6.62 -1.29
C ALA A 91 -9.58 -5.11 -1.52
N ARG A 92 -10.38 -4.64 -2.47
CA ARG A 92 -10.65 -3.22 -2.68
C ARG A 92 -11.96 -2.85 -1.99
N ALA A 93 -11.95 -1.74 -1.26
CA ALA A 93 -13.14 -1.19 -0.63
C ALA A 93 -13.31 0.29 -0.99
N SER A 94 -14.55 0.79 -0.91
CA SER A 94 -14.92 2.17 -1.25
C SER A 94 -14.31 3.23 -0.32
N ASP A 95 -13.71 2.80 0.78
CA ASP A 95 -13.11 3.64 1.82
C ASP A 95 -11.59 3.41 1.93
N THR A 96 -11.00 2.68 0.97
CA THR A 96 -9.56 2.43 0.87
C THR A 96 -8.97 3.11 -0.35
N GLY A 97 -7.77 3.66 -0.20
CA GLY A 97 -7.04 4.34 -1.27
C GLY A 97 -5.53 4.26 -1.07
N GLY A 98 -4.83 5.24 -1.64
CA GLY A 98 -3.39 5.33 -1.52
C GLY A 98 -2.87 6.71 -1.91
N ARG A 99 -1.63 6.96 -1.52
CA ARG A 99 -0.91 8.19 -1.82
C ARG A 99 0.49 7.85 -2.26
N CYS A 100 0.89 8.40 -3.40
CA CYS A 100 2.24 8.23 -3.90
C CYS A 100 3.23 9.09 -3.13
N VAL A 101 4.45 8.58 -3.01
CA VAL A 101 5.61 9.31 -2.49
C VAL A 101 6.69 9.32 -3.57
N ARG A 102 7.63 10.26 -3.48
CA ARG A 102 8.80 10.33 -4.38
C ARG A 102 10.08 10.39 -3.57
N THR A 103 11.13 9.74 -4.06
CA THR A 103 12.49 9.89 -3.51
C THR A 103 12.97 11.33 -3.76
N ALA A 104 13.67 11.92 -2.80
CA ALA A 104 14.26 13.26 -2.91
C ALA A 104 15.73 13.17 -3.34
N PRO A 105 16.30 14.20 -4.01
CA PRO A 105 15.69 15.47 -4.41
C PRO A 105 14.75 15.41 -5.62
#